data_AF-A0A954U4E1-F1
#
_entry.id   AF-A0A954U4E1-F1
#
_cell.length_a   1.000
_cell.length_b   1.000
_cell.length_c   1.000
_cell.angle_alpha   90.00
_cell.angle_beta   90.00
_cell.angle_gamma   90.00
#
_symmetry.space_group_name_H-M   'P 1'
#
loop_
_entity.id
_entity.type
_entity.pdbx_description
1 polymer ?
#
loop_
_entity_poly.entity_id
_entity_poly.type
_entity_poly.pdbx_seq_one_letter_code
_entity_poly.pdbx_strand_id
1 'polypeptide(L)'
;MNWLAVPLRWLLAVPARWMGSVRGAFGWSLPTRVAVILAIFLALCVIGYYVAAWIAPGAVFDPKTDPRFIISWLVLLVTIPIAAYYAVRSWLETEPSQYPDIDEAWNLGAAAIARAGINIDQCPLYLATGIASPRDADNLIQAMDWKLLVDGKPEGKSPLRWYASQDAIVVFLLDASAASMLQRLVE
;
A
#
# COMPACT_ATOMS: atom_id res chain seq x y z
N MET A 1 -2.79 27.29 20.47
CA MET A 1 -4.02 27.11 21.26
C MET A 1 -4.97 26.16 20.51
N ASN A 2 -4.72 24.84 20.52
CA ASN A 2 -5.51 23.85 19.74
C ASN A 2 -6.31 22.90 20.66
N TRP A 3 -6.92 23.43 21.72
CA TRP A 3 -7.68 22.61 22.70
C TRP A 3 -8.98 22.03 22.14
N LEU A 4 -9.54 22.61 21.07
CA LEU A 4 -10.72 22.07 20.38
C LEU A 4 -10.42 20.84 19.51
N ALA A 5 -9.16 20.65 19.09
CA ALA A 5 -8.78 19.53 18.22
C ALA A 5 -8.37 18.26 19.00
N VAL A 6 -8.10 18.39 20.30
CA VAL A 6 -7.70 17.27 21.18
C VAL A 6 -8.79 16.19 21.30
N PRO A 7 -10.07 16.51 21.58
CA PRO A 7 -11.10 15.48 21.65
C PRO A 7 -11.33 14.82 20.28
N LEU A 8 -11.23 15.58 19.18
CA LEU A 8 -11.40 15.07 17.83
C LEU A 8 -10.27 14.10 17.43
N ARG A 9 -9.02 14.39 17.82
CA ARG A 9 -7.87 13.48 17.61
C ARG A 9 -8.01 12.21 18.42
N TRP A 10 -8.52 12.27 19.65
CA TRP A 10 -8.78 11.09 20.46
C TRP A 10 -9.90 10.22 19.87
N LEU A 11 -10.98 10.85 19.41
CA LEU A 11 -12.12 10.16 18.80
C LEU A 11 -11.73 9.45 17.49
N LEU A 12 -10.79 10.01 16.72
CA LEU A 12 -10.24 9.40 15.51
C LEU A 12 -9.10 8.38 15.79
N ALA A 13 -8.31 8.57 16.84
CA ALA A 13 -7.16 7.70 17.15
C ALA A 13 -7.55 6.36 17.78
N VAL A 14 -8.67 6.29 18.50
CA VAL A 14 -9.16 5.05 19.13
C VAL A 14 -9.56 3.98 18.09
N PRO A 15 -10.37 4.27 17.06
CA PRO A 15 -10.66 3.29 16.01
C PRO A 15 -9.42 2.94 15.17
N ALA A 16 -8.49 3.88 14.96
CA ALA A 16 -7.25 3.66 14.21
C ALA A 16 -6.29 2.67 14.91
N ARG A 17 -6.13 2.77 16.24
CA ARG A 17 -5.31 1.83 17.03
C ARG A 17 -5.90 0.42 17.06
N TRP A 18 -7.23 0.32 17.10
CA TRP A 18 -7.91 -0.97 17.03
C TRP A 18 -7.75 -1.62 15.64
N MET A 19 -7.89 -0.85 14.54
CA MET A 19 -7.64 -1.34 13.17
C MET A 19 -6.19 -1.83 12.94
N GLY A 20 -5.20 -1.25 13.63
CA GLY A 20 -3.80 -1.70 13.57
C GLY A 20 -3.53 -3.05 14.26
N SER A 21 -4.31 -3.41 15.28
CA SER A 21 -4.10 -4.61 16.10
C SER A 21 -4.73 -5.89 15.52
N VAL A 22 -5.75 -5.78 14.65
CA VAL A 22 -6.41 -6.94 14.03
C VAL A 22 -5.60 -7.51 12.85
N ARG A 23 -4.34 -7.11 12.65
CA ARG A 23 -3.48 -7.62 11.55
C ARG A 23 -3.28 -9.14 11.56
N GLY A 24 -3.58 -9.85 12.65
CA GLY A 24 -3.28 -11.28 12.78
C GLY A 24 -4.42 -12.31 12.72
N ALA A 25 -5.70 -11.93 12.89
CA ALA A 25 -6.74 -12.95 13.19
C ALA A 25 -7.62 -13.37 12.00
N PHE A 26 -7.66 -12.59 10.92
CA PHE A 26 -8.50 -12.86 9.76
C PHE A 26 -7.81 -12.23 8.55
N GLY A 27 -7.48 -13.03 7.52
CA GLY A 27 -6.80 -12.62 6.29
C GLY A 27 -7.59 -11.64 5.41
N TRP A 28 -8.44 -10.81 6.00
CA TRP A 28 -9.22 -9.79 5.34
C TRP A 28 -8.37 -8.58 4.97
N SER A 29 -8.52 -8.15 3.73
CA SER A 29 -7.96 -6.89 3.22
C SER A 29 -8.50 -5.70 4.01
N LEU A 30 -7.72 -4.62 4.04
CA LEU A 30 -8.07 -3.38 4.74
C LEU A 30 -9.44 -2.79 4.30
N PRO A 31 -9.80 -2.77 2.99
CA PRO A 31 -11.14 -2.36 2.55
C PRO A 31 -12.27 -3.18 3.16
N THR A 32 -12.09 -4.50 3.25
CA THR A 32 -13.12 -5.41 3.80
C THR A 32 -13.36 -5.12 5.28
N ARG A 33 -12.30 -4.86 6.06
CA ARG A 33 -12.43 -4.52 7.48
C ARG A 33 -13.21 -3.23 7.67
N VAL A 34 -12.90 -2.19 6.89
CA VAL A 34 -13.59 -0.90 6.96
C VAL A 34 -15.07 -1.05 6.59
N ALA A 35 -15.37 -1.78 5.52
CA ALA A 35 -16.75 -2.04 5.09
C ALA A 35 -17.57 -2.81 6.15
N VAL A 36 -16.99 -3.85 6.76
CA VAL A 36 -17.66 -4.64 7.80
C VAL A 36 -17.93 -3.81 9.06
N ILE A 37 -16.96 -2.99 9.50
CA ILE A 37 -17.15 -2.11 10.67
C ILE A 37 -18.28 -1.11 10.40
N LEU A 38 -18.31 -0.51 9.22
CA LEU A 38 -19.38 0.40 8.80
C LEU A 38 -20.74 -0.30 8.76
N ALA A 39 -20.81 -1.51 8.22
CA ALA A 39 -22.03 -2.30 8.18
C ALA A 39 -22.56 -2.61 9.59
N ILE A 40 -21.68 -3.03 10.51
CA ILE A 40 -22.04 -3.29 11.91
C ILE A 40 -22.51 -2.01 12.60
N PHE A 41 -21.79 -0.91 12.42
CA PHE A 41 -22.17 0.38 13.02
C PHE A 41 -23.54 0.85 12.53
N LEU A 42 -23.78 0.79 11.22
CA LEU A 42 -25.09 1.12 10.63
C LEU A 42 -26.20 0.20 11.15
N ALA A 43 -25.94 -1.10 11.26
CA ALA A 43 -26.91 -2.05 11.82
C ALA A 43 -27.24 -1.70 13.28
N LEU A 44 -26.23 -1.35 14.09
CA LEU A 44 -26.43 -0.91 15.47
C LEU A 44 -27.23 0.39 15.55
N CYS A 45 -27.02 1.35 14.66
CA CYS A 45 -27.83 2.57 14.60
C CYS A 45 -29.29 2.26 14.26
N VAL A 46 -29.55 1.36 13.29
CA VAL A 46 -30.90 0.93 12.93
C VAL A 46 -31.57 0.21 14.10
N ILE A 47 -30.89 -0.74 14.73
CA ILE A 47 -31.39 -1.46 15.91
C ILE A 47 -31.68 -0.48 17.05
N GLY A 48 -30.76 0.43 17.34
CA GLY A 48 -30.91 1.44 18.38
C GLY A 48 -32.13 2.34 18.16
N TYR A 49 -32.38 2.74 16.90
CA TYR A 49 -33.60 3.48 16.54
C TYR A 49 -34.87 2.69 16.85
N TYR A 50 -34.96 1.42 16.44
CA TYR A 50 -36.14 0.58 16.71
C TYR A 50 -36.33 0.29 18.20
N VAL A 51 -35.26 0.05 18.95
CA VAL A 51 -35.30 -0.15 20.40
C VAL A 51 -35.78 1.13 21.11
N ALA A 52 -35.26 2.29 20.75
CA ALA A 52 -35.70 3.57 21.32
C ALA A 52 -37.18 3.84 21.01
N ALA A 53 -37.62 3.54 19.78
CA ALA A 53 -39.02 3.67 19.37
C ALA A 53 -39.96 2.68 20.08
N TRP A 54 -39.44 1.55 20.56
CA TRP A 54 -40.19 0.57 21.36
C TRP A 54 -40.36 1.02 22.82
N ILE A 55 -39.32 1.61 23.41
CA ILE A 55 -39.29 2.03 24.83
C ILE A 55 -40.07 3.34 25.07
N ALA A 56 -40.13 4.24 24.09
CA ALA A 56 -40.82 5.53 24.21
C ALA A 56 -42.08 5.61 23.31
N PRO A 57 -43.21 5.00 23.71
CA PRO A 57 -44.48 5.12 23.00
C PRO A 57 -45.06 6.52 23.20
N GLY A 58 -44.77 7.43 22.27
CA GLY A 58 -45.24 8.83 22.33
C GLY A 58 -44.45 9.82 21.48
N ALA A 59 -43.33 9.40 20.88
CA ALA A 59 -42.63 10.23 19.90
C ALA A 59 -43.48 10.38 18.63
N VAL A 60 -43.77 11.63 18.26
CA VAL A 60 -44.76 12.21 17.31
C VAL A 60 -44.75 11.67 15.87
N PHE A 61 -43.91 10.69 15.52
CA PHE A 61 -44.00 9.99 14.24
C PHE A 61 -44.11 8.50 14.55
N ASP A 62 -45.08 7.83 13.94
CA ASP A 62 -45.21 6.37 13.98
C ASP A 62 -44.87 5.78 12.60
N PRO A 63 -43.59 5.76 12.16
CA PRO A 63 -43.17 5.14 10.91
C PRO A 63 -42.95 3.63 11.09
N LYS A 64 -43.31 3.06 12.25
CA LYS A 64 -42.97 1.68 12.68
C LYS A 64 -43.38 0.61 11.67
N THR A 65 -44.28 0.94 10.75
CA THR A 65 -44.84 0.02 9.75
C THR A 65 -44.89 0.60 8.34
N ASP A 66 -44.37 1.81 8.06
CA ASP A 66 -44.36 2.31 6.68
C ASP A 66 -43.25 1.57 5.90
N PRO A 67 -43.61 0.70 4.93
CA PRO A 67 -42.62 -0.05 4.18
C PRO A 67 -41.62 0.85 3.45
N ARG A 68 -41.99 2.09 3.11
CA ARG A 68 -41.09 3.05 2.44
C ARG A 68 -39.91 3.43 3.31
N PHE A 69 -40.14 3.58 4.63
CA PHE A 69 -39.09 3.95 5.58
C PHE A 69 -38.16 2.76 5.82
N ILE A 70 -38.73 1.57 6.01
CA ILE A 70 -37.98 0.31 6.19
C ILE A 70 -37.09 0.02 4.97
N ILE A 71 -37.64 0.13 3.77
CA ILE A 71 -36.90 -0.07 2.52
C ILE A 71 -35.75 0.94 2.41
N SER A 72 -35.99 2.21 2.73
CA SER A 72 -34.94 3.24 2.68
C SER A 72 -33.76 2.93 3.62
N TRP A 73 -34.04 2.47 4.84
CA TRP A 73 -32.99 2.07 5.80
C TRP A 73 -32.22 0.84 5.34
N LEU A 74 -32.91 -0.18 4.80
CA LEU A 74 -32.26 -1.37 4.24
C LEU A 74 -31.35 -1.03 3.06
N VAL A 75 -31.81 -0.16 2.16
CA VAL A 75 -31.01 0.32 1.04
C VAL A 75 -29.76 1.05 1.55
N LEU A 76 -29.88 1.91 2.56
CA LEU A 76 -28.73 2.62 3.14
C LEU A 76 -27.72 1.65 3.81
N LEU A 77 -28.24 0.68 4.57
CA LEU A 77 -27.46 -0.33 5.27
C LEU A 77 -26.59 -1.15 4.31
N VAL A 78 -27.06 -1.39 3.09
CA VAL A 78 -26.32 -2.15 2.07
C VAL A 78 -25.45 -1.23 1.20
N THR A 79 -25.97 -0.08 0.79
CA THR A 79 -25.29 0.82 -0.16
C THR A 79 -24.06 1.47 0.45
N ILE A 80 -24.12 1.91 1.72
CA ILE A 80 -23.00 2.61 2.36
C ILE A 80 -21.77 1.70 2.52
N PRO A 81 -21.86 0.46 3.05
CA PRO A 81 -20.71 -0.43 3.14
C PRO A 81 -20.11 -0.79 1.78
N ILE A 82 -20.94 -0.98 0.75
CA ILE A 82 -20.47 -1.26 -0.62
C ILE A 82 -19.71 -0.05 -1.17
N ALA A 83 -20.27 1.15 -1.05
CA ALA A 83 -19.60 2.38 -1.49
C ALA A 83 -18.28 2.61 -0.74
N ALA A 84 -18.26 2.37 0.57
CA ALA A 84 -17.06 2.48 1.39
C ALA A 84 -15.98 1.46 1.00
N TYR A 85 -16.38 0.21 0.71
CA TYR A 85 -15.47 -0.81 0.19
C TYR A 85 -14.79 -0.34 -1.09
N TYR A 86 -15.56 0.13 -2.08
CA TYR A 86 -15.02 0.59 -3.36
C TYR A 86 -14.19 1.87 -3.22
N ALA A 87 -14.59 2.81 -2.36
CA ALA A 87 -13.83 4.03 -2.11
C ALA A 87 -12.45 3.71 -1.48
N VAL A 88 -12.42 2.86 -0.46
CA VAL A 88 -11.16 2.46 0.19
C VAL A 88 -10.32 1.60 -0.73
N ARG A 89 -10.94 0.71 -1.51
CA ARG A 89 -10.24 -0.08 -2.51
C ARG A 89 -9.61 0.79 -3.59
N SER A 90 -10.35 1.74 -4.15
CA SER A 90 -9.84 2.69 -5.15
C SER A 90 -8.75 3.59 -4.58
N TRP A 91 -8.77 3.90 -3.29
CA TRP A 91 -7.71 4.68 -2.65
C TRP A 91 -6.45 3.84 -2.39
N LEU A 92 -6.59 2.53 -2.19
CA LEU A 92 -5.48 1.61 -1.96
C LEU A 92 -4.92 0.97 -3.24
N GLU A 93 -5.70 0.93 -4.31
CA GLU A 93 -5.21 0.61 -5.64
C GLU A 93 -4.30 1.75 -6.07
N THR A 94 -2.99 1.59 -5.83
CA THR A 94 -1.96 2.42 -6.45
C THR A 94 -2.17 2.37 -7.96
N GLU A 95 -2.09 3.51 -8.64
CA GLU A 95 -2.18 3.55 -10.11
C GLU A 95 -1.28 2.46 -10.71
N PRO A 96 -1.75 1.72 -11.73
CA PRO A 96 -0.92 0.75 -12.42
C PRO A 96 0.37 1.46 -12.84
N SER A 97 1.51 0.96 -12.39
CA SER A 97 2.80 1.62 -12.61
C SER A 97 2.97 1.95 -14.07
N GLN A 98 3.34 3.20 -14.32
CA GLN A 98 3.60 3.70 -15.68
C GLN A 98 4.75 2.92 -16.36
N TYR A 99 5.58 2.21 -15.58
CA TYR A 99 6.76 1.48 -16.05
C TYR A 99 6.79 0.05 -15.46
N PRO A 100 5.97 -0.88 -15.99
CA PRO A 100 5.86 -2.23 -15.45
C PRO A 100 7.15 -3.06 -15.58
N ASP A 101 8.00 -2.73 -16.55
CA ASP A 101 9.33 -3.30 -16.74
C ASP A 101 10.30 -2.92 -15.62
N ILE A 102 10.23 -1.68 -15.13
CA ILE A 102 11.01 -1.22 -13.98
C ILE A 102 10.51 -1.91 -12.71
N ASP A 103 9.19 -1.99 -12.51
CA ASP A 103 8.60 -2.68 -11.36
C ASP A 103 9.02 -4.17 -11.31
N GLU A 104 8.95 -4.86 -12.44
CA GLU A 104 9.38 -6.26 -12.54
C GLU A 104 10.87 -6.39 -12.18
N ALA A 105 11.72 -5.57 -12.78
CA ALA A 105 13.15 -5.58 -12.51
C ALA A 105 13.49 -5.23 -11.05
N TRP A 106 12.74 -4.30 -10.45
CA TRP A 106 12.86 -3.91 -9.06
C TRP A 106 12.49 -5.07 -8.13
N ASN A 107 11.34 -5.71 -8.37
CA ASN A 107 10.87 -6.83 -7.57
C ASN A 107 11.81 -8.03 -7.67
N LEU A 108 12.34 -8.34 -8.86
CA LEU A 108 13.31 -9.41 -9.04
C LEU A 108 14.62 -9.15 -8.30
N GLY A 109 15.12 -7.91 -8.34
CA GLY A 109 16.31 -7.48 -7.59
C GLY A 109 16.11 -7.53 -6.08
N ALA A 110 15.02 -6.95 -5.58
CA ALA A 110 14.65 -6.97 -4.17
C ALA A 110 14.48 -8.41 -3.64
N ALA A 111 13.85 -9.28 -4.43
CA ALA A 111 13.72 -10.70 -4.09
C ALA A 111 15.06 -11.45 -4.09
N ALA A 112 16.03 -11.05 -4.92
CA ALA A 112 17.38 -11.61 -4.89
C ALA A 112 18.13 -11.19 -3.61
N ILE A 113 18.00 -9.92 -3.20
CA ILE A 113 18.59 -9.40 -1.96
C ILE A 113 18.01 -10.07 -0.73
N ALA A 114 16.68 -10.20 -0.68
CA ALA A 114 16.01 -10.89 0.42
C ALA A 114 16.46 -12.37 0.53
N ARG A 115 16.65 -13.06 -0.61
CA ARG A 115 17.19 -14.43 -0.66
C ARG A 115 18.65 -14.51 -0.21
N ALA A 116 19.44 -13.47 -0.44
CA ALA A 116 20.81 -13.36 0.05
C ALA A 116 20.90 -13.03 1.56
N GLY A 117 19.76 -12.82 2.23
CA GLY A 117 19.71 -12.52 3.67
C GLY A 117 20.09 -11.09 4.03
N ILE A 118 20.13 -10.18 3.05
CA ILE A 118 20.41 -8.76 3.28
C ILE A 118 19.09 -8.04 3.56
N ASN A 119 19.06 -7.28 4.64
CA ASN A 119 17.92 -6.42 4.97
C ASN A 119 18.10 -5.04 4.32
N ILE A 120 17.22 -4.68 3.38
CA ILE A 120 17.25 -3.40 2.66
C ILE A 120 17.12 -2.21 3.63
N ASP A 121 16.38 -2.36 4.74
CA ASP A 121 16.19 -1.27 5.71
C ASP A 121 17.45 -0.98 6.56
N GLN A 122 18.40 -1.91 6.59
CA GLN A 122 19.61 -1.84 7.40
C GLN A 122 20.86 -1.59 6.56
N CYS A 123 20.75 -1.66 5.24
CA CYS A 123 21.86 -1.58 4.30
C CYS A 123 21.68 -0.33 3.42
N PRO A 124 22.69 0.55 3.32
CA PRO A 124 22.59 1.73 2.47
C PRO A 124 22.41 1.34 0.99
N LEU A 125 21.41 1.96 0.37
CA LEU A 125 21.06 1.79 -1.05
C LEU A 125 21.61 2.96 -1.86
N TYR A 126 22.48 2.65 -2.82
CA TYR A 126 23.05 3.61 -3.76
C TYR A 126 22.46 3.41 -5.15
N LEU A 127 22.09 4.52 -5.78
CA LEU A 127 21.65 4.55 -7.18
C LEU A 127 22.81 5.02 -8.05
N ALA A 128 23.28 4.13 -8.93
CA ALA A 128 24.32 4.44 -9.90
C ALA A 128 23.68 4.73 -11.27
N THR A 129 24.15 5.77 -11.94
CA THR A 129 23.64 6.18 -13.26
C THR A 129 24.82 6.49 -14.19
N GLY A 130 24.54 6.71 -15.48
CA GLY A 130 25.58 7.04 -16.46
C GLY A 130 26.15 5.84 -17.20
N ILE A 131 25.64 4.64 -16.92
CA ILE A 131 25.98 3.42 -17.65
C ILE A 131 24.81 3.04 -18.58
N ALA A 132 25.13 2.74 -19.84
CA ALA A 132 24.13 2.31 -20.83
C ALA A 132 24.04 0.78 -20.96
N SER A 133 25.15 0.08 -20.77
CA SER A 133 25.28 -1.37 -21.01
C SER A 133 25.33 -2.15 -19.70
N PRO A 134 24.61 -3.28 -19.60
CA PRO A 134 24.73 -4.17 -18.44
C PRO A 134 26.16 -4.73 -18.25
N ARG A 135 26.90 -4.91 -19.35
CA ARG A 135 28.27 -5.42 -19.31
C ARG A 135 29.23 -4.41 -18.67
N ASP A 136 29.03 -3.12 -18.88
CA ASP A 136 29.87 -2.09 -18.29
C ASP A 136 29.60 -1.94 -16.80
N ALA A 137 28.34 -2.12 -16.38
CA ALA A 137 27.98 -2.18 -14.98
C ALA A 137 28.69 -3.38 -14.29
N ASP A 138 28.69 -4.55 -14.93
CA ASP A 138 29.42 -5.72 -14.43
C ASP A 138 30.93 -5.43 -14.33
N ASN A 139 31.53 -4.85 -15.37
CA ASN A 139 32.96 -4.51 -15.40
C ASN A 139 33.32 -3.50 -14.29
N LEU A 140 32.49 -2.48 -14.07
CA LEU A 140 32.73 -1.46 -13.06
C LEU A 140 32.63 -2.04 -11.65
N ILE A 141 31.64 -2.90 -11.41
CA ILE A 141 31.48 -3.59 -10.14
C ILE A 141 32.63 -4.57 -9.88
N GLN A 142 33.07 -5.33 -10.89
CA GLN A 142 34.23 -6.21 -10.79
C GLN A 142 35.51 -5.41 -10.48
N ALA A 143 35.67 -4.23 -11.06
CA ALA A 143 36.82 -3.36 -10.78
C ALA A 143 36.85 -2.82 -9.34
N MET A 144 35.70 -2.79 -8.63
CA MET A 144 35.64 -2.41 -7.22
C MET A 144 36.08 -3.52 -6.24
N ASP A 145 36.35 -4.74 -6.74
CA ASP A 145 36.80 -5.91 -5.96
C ASP A 145 35.94 -6.18 -4.70
N TRP A 146 34.63 -6.01 -4.83
CA TRP A 146 33.72 -6.18 -3.71
C TRP A 146 33.28 -7.63 -3.56
N LYS A 147 33.14 -8.10 -2.32
CA LYS A 147 32.56 -9.42 -2.04
C LYS A 147 31.04 -9.39 -2.22
N LEU A 148 30.59 -9.63 -3.43
CA LEU A 148 29.17 -9.59 -3.79
C LEU A 148 28.44 -10.85 -3.29
N LEU A 149 27.28 -10.62 -2.69
CA LEU A 149 26.28 -11.63 -2.36
C LEU A 149 25.17 -11.69 -3.43
N VAL A 150 24.91 -10.57 -4.08
CA VAL A 150 24.05 -10.48 -5.27
C VAL A 150 24.86 -9.85 -6.38
N ASP A 151 24.93 -10.55 -7.52
CA ASP A 151 25.69 -10.13 -8.68
C ASP A 151 24.78 -10.10 -9.92
N GLY A 152 24.64 -8.91 -10.51
CA GLY A 152 24.03 -8.72 -11.83
C GLY A 152 22.59 -9.22 -11.97
N LYS A 153 21.69 -8.90 -11.03
CA LYS A 153 20.26 -9.30 -11.11
C LYS A 153 19.34 -8.13 -11.49
N PRO A 154 18.24 -8.36 -12.23
CA PRO A 154 17.91 -9.57 -12.99
C PRO A 154 18.84 -9.80 -14.19
N GLU A 155 18.93 -11.04 -14.64
CA GLU A 155 19.76 -11.43 -15.80
C GLU A 155 19.14 -10.95 -17.12
N GLY A 156 19.97 -10.67 -18.12
CA GLY A 156 19.53 -10.23 -19.45
C GLY A 156 19.36 -8.72 -19.58
N LYS A 157 18.51 -8.30 -20.54
CA LYS A 157 18.27 -6.89 -20.87
C LYS A 157 17.15 -6.34 -19.97
N SER A 158 17.55 -5.81 -18.83
CA SER A 158 16.67 -5.17 -17.84
C SER A 158 17.05 -3.70 -17.68
N PRO A 159 16.09 -2.78 -17.39
CA PRO A 159 16.39 -1.38 -17.12
C PRO A 159 17.19 -1.17 -15.82
N LEU A 160 17.10 -2.12 -14.89
CA LEU A 160 17.80 -2.09 -13.60
C LEU A 160 18.77 -3.25 -13.47
N ARG A 161 19.90 -3.01 -12.81
CA ARG A 161 20.86 -4.06 -12.45
C ARG A 161 21.32 -3.88 -11.00
N TRP A 162 21.08 -4.90 -10.19
CA TRP A 162 21.31 -4.92 -8.76
C TRP A 162 22.58 -5.68 -8.42
N TYR A 163 23.36 -5.07 -7.55
CA TYR A 163 24.54 -5.65 -6.92
C TYR A 163 24.44 -5.39 -5.43
N ALA A 164 24.80 -6.36 -4.61
CA ALA A 164 24.75 -6.19 -3.18
C ALA A 164 25.87 -6.94 -2.48
N SER A 165 26.35 -6.35 -1.40
CA SER A 165 27.23 -6.94 -0.40
C SER A 165 26.59 -6.81 0.98
N GLN A 166 27.27 -7.27 2.02
CA GLN A 166 26.82 -7.09 3.40
C GLN A 166 26.75 -5.61 3.82
N ASP A 167 27.60 -4.76 3.23
CA ASP A 167 27.77 -3.38 3.67
C ASP A 167 26.94 -2.36 2.88
N ALA A 168 26.62 -2.65 1.61
CA ALA A 168 25.87 -1.73 0.77
C ALA A 168 25.19 -2.45 -0.42
N ILE A 169 24.15 -1.82 -0.94
CA ILE A 169 23.40 -2.22 -2.13
C ILE A 169 23.60 -1.16 -3.20
N VAL A 170 23.93 -1.56 -4.43
CA VAL A 170 24.08 -0.67 -5.58
C VAL A 170 23.11 -1.11 -6.68
N VAL A 171 22.29 -0.18 -7.13
CA VAL A 171 21.37 -0.39 -8.26
C VAL A 171 21.75 0.53 -9.39
N PHE A 172 22.16 -0.06 -10.51
CA PHE A 172 22.43 0.67 -11.74
C PHE A 172 21.12 0.92 -12.49
N LEU A 173 20.85 2.19 -12.76
CA LEU A 173 19.82 2.65 -13.68
C LEU A 173 20.43 2.70 -15.08
N LEU A 174 20.17 1.66 -15.87
CA LEU A 174 20.72 1.55 -17.20
C LEU A 174 19.96 2.49 -18.14
N ASP A 175 20.72 3.25 -18.94
CA ASP A 175 20.17 4.19 -19.93
C ASP A 175 19.31 5.33 -19.37
N ALA A 176 19.41 5.60 -18.07
CA ALA A 176 18.55 6.57 -17.40
C ALA A 176 19.11 8.01 -17.36
N SER A 177 20.26 8.29 -17.98
CA SER A 177 20.88 9.63 -17.90
C SER A 177 21.49 10.14 -19.20
N ALA A 178 21.75 11.45 -19.26
CA ALA A 178 22.46 12.04 -20.41
C ALA A 178 23.89 11.49 -20.56
N ALA A 179 24.52 11.10 -19.44
CA ALA A 179 25.83 10.45 -19.46
C ALA A 179 25.78 9.07 -20.12
N SER A 180 24.74 8.26 -19.87
CA SER A 180 24.58 6.97 -20.57
C SER A 180 24.31 7.17 -22.06
N MET A 181 23.61 8.23 -22.46
CA MET A 181 23.45 8.57 -23.88
C MET A 181 24.77 8.94 -24.56
N LEU A 182 25.63 9.71 -23.90
CA LEU A 182 26.97 10.03 -24.43
C LEU A 182 27.85 8.79 -24.52
N GLN A 183 27.78 7.90 -23.52
CA GLN A 183 28.52 6.65 -23.54
C GLN A 183 28.19 5.80 -24.78
N ARG A 184 26.90 5.69 -25.14
CA ARG A 184 26.46 5.00 -26.35
C ARG A 184 26.99 5.57 -27.66
N LEU A 185 27.33 6.86 -27.69
CA LEU A 185 27.87 7.50 -28.89
C LEU A 185 29.36 7.23 -29.08
N VAL A 186 30.04 6.76 -28.02
CA VAL A 186 31.49 6.49 -28.01
C VAL A 186 31.79 5.01 -28.23
N GLU A 187 30.84 4.12 -27.98
CA GLU A 187 30.89 2.68 -28.34
C GLU A 187 30.52 2.43 -29.80
#